data_AF-A0A317DRN7-F1
#
_entry.id   AF-A0A317DRN7-F1
#
_cell.length_a   1.000
_cell.length_b   1.000
_cell.length_c   1.000
_cell.angle_alpha   90.00
_cell.angle_beta   90.00
_cell.angle_gamma   90.00
#
_symmetry.space_group_name_H-M   'P 1'
#
loop_
_entity.id
_entity.type
_entity.pdbx_description
1 polymer ?
#
loop_
_entity_poly.entity_id
_entity_poly.type
_entity_poly.pdbx_seq_one_letter_code
_entity_poly.pdbx_strand_id
1 'polypeptide(L)'
;MARQAAGQGKQVASETSRQARNLVGEASEQFRQQAETQQKRAADGLRSLGAELQSMASRSEQDGVASEVVRRASGTAEQAAGWLEAREPGELVNEVRDYARRHPGTFLAGAVVAGLLVGRLTRNVAAGGHEEGGQGEGQPTGQGSQRAGMPPEVSPDSGQTISEAVGTAHVQRREVAP
;
A
#
# COMPACT_ATOMS: atom_id res chain seq x y z
N MET A 1 -34.47 -7.09 -19.48
CA MET A 1 -33.07 -7.53 -19.28
C MET A 1 -32.49 -7.26 -17.88
N ALA A 2 -33.05 -6.36 -17.04
CA ALA A 2 -32.53 -6.10 -15.69
C ALA A 2 -32.63 -7.26 -14.68
N ARG A 3 -33.60 -8.20 -14.83
CA ARG A 3 -33.75 -9.34 -13.91
C ARG A 3 -32.72 -10.47 -14.10
N GLN A 4 -32.15 -10.63 -15.30
CA GLN A 4 -31.11 -11.65 -15.55
C GLN A 4 -29.72 -11.19 -15.06
N ALA A 5 -29.40 -9.90 -15.20
CA ALA A 5 -28.17 -9.33 -14.64
C ALA A 5 -28.12 -9.41 -13.09
N ALA A 6 -29.26 -9.19 -12.43
CA ALA A 6 -29.37 -9.32 -10.98
C ALA A 6 -29.24 -10.77 -10.46
N GLY A 7 -29.49 -11.78 -11.29
CA GLY A 7 -29.34 -13.19 -10.94
C GLY A 7 -27.88 -13.62 -10.85
N GLN A 8 -27.07 -13.23 -11.85
CA GLN A 8 -25.64 -13.55 -11.90
C GLN A 8 -24.82 -12.78 -10.86
N GLY A 9 -25.17 -11.52 -10.60
CA GLY A 9 -24.49 -10.70 -9.60
C GLY A 9 -24.61 -11.24 -8.16
N LYS A 10 -25.72 -11.91 -7.82
CA LYS A 10 -25.91 -12.50 -6.48
C LYS A 10 -24.98 -13.70 -6.23
N GLN A 11 -24.70 -14.49 -7.27
CA GLN A 11 -23.87 -15.68 -7.14
C GLN A 11 -22.40 -15.28 -6.92
N VAL A 12 -21.89 -14.36 -7.75
CA VAL A 12 -20.54 -13.78 -7.60
C VAL A 12 -20.41 -13.08 -6.24
N ALA A 13 -21.39 -12.26 -5.84
CA ALA A 13 -21.36 -11.60 -4.53
C ALA A 13 -21.33 -12.60 -3.36
N SER A 14 -22.06 -13.72 -3.46
CA SER A 14 -22.10 -14.73 -2.41
C SER A 14 -20.78 -15.49 -2.28
N GLU A 15 -20.09 -15.73 -3.40
CA GLU A 15 -18.79 -16.40 -3.45
C GLU A 15 -17.68 -15.49 -2.96
N THR A 16 -17.61 -14.26 -3.48
CA THR A 16 -16.67 -13.23 -3.00
C THR A 16 -16.87 -12.96 -1.52
N SER A 17 -18.11 -12.92 -1.01
CA SER A 17 -18.37 -12.69 0.41
C SER A 17 -17.86 -13.82 1.31
N ARG A 18 -17.86 -15.07 0.82
CA ARG A 18 -17.27 -16.21 1.55
C ARG A 18 -15.75 -16.13 1.55
N GLN A 19 -15.14 -15.86 0.40
CA GLN A 19 -13.69 -15.71 0.28
C GLN A 19 -13.17 -14.52 1.11
N ALA A 20 -13.88 -13.39 1.08
CA ALA A 20 -13.55 -12.21 1.87
C ALA A 20 -13.63 -12.48 3.38
N ARG A 21 -14.62 -13.27 3.85
CA ARG A 21 -14.72 -13.64 5.27
C ARG A 21 -13.52 -14.45 5.75
N ASN A 22 -13.06 -15.40 4.93
CA ASN A 22 -11.88 -16.20 5.27
C ASN A 22 -10.61 -15.33 5.31
N LEU A 23 -10.40 -14.50 4.28
CA LEU A 23 -9.26 -13.57 4.21
C LEU A 23 -9.29 -12.54 5.34
N VAL A 24 -10.45 -11.97 5.67
CA VAL A 24 -10.60 -11.03 6.79
C VAL A 24 -10.36 -11.73 8.12
N GLY A 25 -10.82 -12.97 8.30
CA GLY A 25 -10.55 -13.75 9.52
C GLY A 25 -9.05 -13.98 9.72
N GLU A 26 -8.36 -14.45 8.70
CA GLU A 26 -6.92 -14.69 8.71
C GLU A 26 -6.11 -13.39 8.88
N ALA A 27 -6.45 -12.35 8.12
CA ALA A 27 -5.81 -11.04 8.24
C ALA A 27 -6.07 -10.39 9.60
N SER A 28 -7.26 -10.54 10.19
CA SER A 28 -7.58 -10.01 11.51
C SER A 28 -6.79 -10.70 12.61
N GLU A 29 -6.61 -12.02 12.50
CA GLU A 29 -5.81 -12.80 13.46
C GLU A 29 -4.34 -12.40 13.40
N GLN A 30 -3.77 -12.31 12.19
CA GLN A 30 -2.40 -11.83 11.98
C GLN A 30 -2.22 -10.36 12.37
N PHE A 31 -3.20 -9.51 12.08
CA PHE A 31 -3.19 -8.10 12.46
C PHE A 31 -3.24 -7.95 13.98
N ARG A 32 -4.05 -8.73 14.71
CA ARG A 32 -4.08 -8.71 16.19
C ARG A 32 -2.72 -9.06 16.79
N GLN A 33 -2.06 -10.09 16.26
CA GLN A 33 -0.73 -10.52 16.72
C GLN A 33 0.37 -9.48 16.41
N GLN A 34 0.24 -8.73 15.30
CA GLN A 34 1.19 -7.69 14.91
C GLN A 34 0.87 -6.29 15.49
N ALA A 35 -0.40 -6.04 15.82
CA ALA A 35 -0.90 -4.77 16.32
C ALA A 35 -0.28 -4.42 17.67
N GLU A 36 -0.06 -5.38 18.57
CA GLU A 36 0.55 -5.08 19.88
C GLU A 36 1.93 -4.42 19.76
N THR A 37 2.75 -4.83 18.78
CA THR A 37 4.08 -4.26 18.54
C THR A 37 4.02 -2.97 17.71
N GLN A 38 3.08 -2.87 16.78
CA GLN A 38 2.90 -1.69 15.91
C GLN A 38 2.14 -0.55 16.59
N GLN A 39 1.30 -0.85 17.58
CA GLN A 39 0.49 0.10 18.34
C GLN A 39 1.35 1.10 19.09
N LYS A 40 2.49 0.65 19.65
CA LYS A 40 3.43 1.55 20.32
C LYS A 40 4.03 2.58 19.35
N ARG A 41 4.46 2.12 18.17
CA ARG A 41 5.00 2.99 17.11
C ARG A 41 3.94 3.94 16.55
N ALA A 42 2.71 3.46 16.39
CA ALA A 42 1.58 4.29 15.98
C ALA A 42 1.25 5.35 17.05
N ALA A 43 1.23 4.99 18.34
CA ALA A 43 0.96 5.91 19.43
C ALA A 43 2.03 7.02 19.54
N ASP A 44 3.31 6.66 19.35
CA ASP A 44 4.41 7.63 19.33
C ASP A 44 4.31 8.57 18.12
N GLY A 45 3.99 8.04 16.93
CA GLY A 45 3.74 8.84 15.73
C GLY A 45 2.54 9.78 15.88
N LEU A 46 1.41 9.30 16.42
CA LEU A 46 0.23 10.12 16.68
C LEU A 46 0.51 11.22 17.71
N ARG A 47 1.32 10.94 18.74
CA ARG A 47 1.73 11.93 19.74
C ARG A 47 2.61 13.02 19.11
N SER A 48 3.52 12.65 18.22
CA SER A 48 4.37 13.59 17.47
C SER A 48 3.53 14.48 16.55
N LEU A 49 2.63 13.88 15.76
CA LEU A 49 1.71 14.61 14.89
C LEU A 49 0.79 15.53 15.67
N GLY A 50 0.28 15.08 16.83
CA GLY A 50 -0.56 15.89 17.71
C GLY A 50 0.18 17.13 18.23
N ALA A 51 1.45 17.01 18.59
CA ALA A 51 2.27 18.14 19.03
C ALA A 51 2.49 19.17 17.90
N GLU A 52 2.68 18.69 16.67
CA GLU A 52 2.85 19.54 15.48
C GLU A 52 1.55 20.25 15.09
N LEU A 53 0.43 19.52 15.06
CA LEU A 53 -0.89 20.08 14.80
C LEU A 53 -1.31 21.08 15.87
N GLN A 54 -1.03 20.82 17.14
CA GLN A 54 -1.29 21.77 18.23
C GLN A 54 -0.48 23.07 18.05
N SER A 55 0.78 22.96 17.62
CA SER A 55 1.64 24.11 17.29
C SER A 55 1.12 24.91 16.09
N MET A 56 0.56 24.24 15.07
CA MET A 56 -0.06 24.90 13.91
C MET A 56 -1.42 25.53 14.25
N ALA A 57 -2.24 24.85 15.05
CA ALA A 57 -3.56 25.33 15.49
C ALA A 57 -3.41 26.59 16.37
N SER A 58 -2.48 26.58 17.31
CA SER A 58 -2.14 27.76 18.13
C SER A 58 -1.67 28.96 17.29
N ARG A 59 -1.22 28.73 16.05
CA ARG A 59 -0.85 29.79 15.08
C ARG A 59 -1.98 30.12 14.08
N SER A 60 -2.95 29.22 13.89
CA SER A 60 -4.03 29.32 12.89
C SER A 60 -5.35 29.86 13.44
N GLU A 61 -5.48 30.10 14.75
CA GLU A 61 -6.65 30.78 15.35
C GLU A 61 -6.90 32.20 14.77
N GLN A 62 -6.07 32.68 13.84
CA GLN A 62 -6.20 33.98 13.19
C GLN A 62 -7.01 33.99 11.86
N ASP A 63 -7.30 32.85 11.21
CA ASP A 63 -8.01 32.80 9.89
C ASP A 63 -9.03 31.62 9.85
N GLY A 64 -10.33 31.70 9.53
CA GLY A 64 -11.20 32.70 8.92
C GLY A 64 -12.37 32.02 8.16
N VAL A 65 -12.18 30.83 7.58
CA VAL A 65 -13.22 30.12 6.77
C VAL A 65 -13.35 28.62 7.10
N ALA A 66 -12.25 27.95 7.42
CA ALA A 66 -12.27 26.53 7.80
C ALA A 66 -13.00 26.29 9.13
N SER A 67 -12.94 27.25 10.05
CA SER A 67 -13.60 27.19 11.37
C SER A 67 -15.12 26.99 11.26
N GLU A 68 -15.75 27.59 10.25
CA GLU A 68 -17.21 27.53 10.07
C GLU A 68 -17.67 26.15 9.56
N VAL A 69 -16.90 25.55 8.64
CA VAL A 69 -17.14 24.18 8.14
C VAL A 69 -16.92 23.17 9.26
N VAL A 70 -15.85 23.35 10.05
CA VAL A 70 -15.55 22.53 11.21
C VAL A 70 -16.65 22.63 12.27
N ARG A 71 -17.16 23.83 12.55
CA ARG A 71 -18.25 24.06 13.51
C ARG A 71 -19.57 23.41 13.07
N ARG A 72 -19.85 23.40 11.76
CA ARG A 72 -21.03 22.72 11.22
C ARG A 72 -20.88 21.20 11.22
N ALA A 73 -19.67 20.71 10.98
CA ALA A 73 -19.34 19.30 11.10
C ALA A 73 -19.42 18.81 12.56
N SER A 74 -18.94 19.61 13.52
CA SER A 74 -18.94 19.23 14.94
C SER A 74 -20.34 19.02 15.49
N GLY A 75 -21.30 19.90 15.15
CA GLY A 75 -22.69 19.74 15.56
C GLY A 75 -23.36 18.48 14.99
N THR A 76 -22.95 18.03 13.81
CA THR A 76 -23.44 16.77 13.21
C THR A 76 -22.74 15.55 13.84
N ALA A 77 -21.46 15.68 14.16
CA ALA A 77 -20.68 14.63 14.81
C ALA A 77 -21.17 14.34 16.23
N GLU A 78 -21.55 15.36 17.00
CA GLU A 78 -22.15 15.16 18.34
C GLU A 78 -23.46 14.39 18.28
N GLN A 79 -24.33 14.71 17.31
CA GLN A 79 -25.57 13.97 17.09
C GLN A 79 -25.31 12.51 16.69
N ALA A 80 -24.29 12.27 15.86
CA ALA A 80 -23.86 10.93 15.50
C ALA A 80 -23.24 10.17 16.69
N ALA A 81 -22.48 10.85 17.55
CA ALA A 81 -21.89 10.27 18.75
C ALA A 81 -22.96 9.85 19.77
N GLY A 82 -23.95 10.72 20.03
CA GLY A 82 -25.09 10.38 20.89
C GLY A 82 -25.94 9.24 20.33
N TRP A 83 -26.03 9.12 19.00
CA TRP A 83 -26.68 7.99 18.35
C TRP A 83 -25.86 6.69 18.48
N LEU A 84 -24.54 6.77 18.40
CA LEU A 84 -23.62 5.62 18.50
C LEU A 84 -23.52 5.07 19.93
N GLU A 85 -23.54 5.95 20.93
CA GLU A 85 -23.50 5.58 22.35
C GLU A 85 -24.78 4.87 22.81
N ALA A 86 -25.92 5.15 22.14
CA ALA A 86 -27.22 4.57 22.45
C ALA A 86 -27.61 3.35 21.60
N ARG A 87 -26.75 2.88 20.66
CA ARG A 87 -27.09 1.81 19.72
C ARG A 87 -26.25 0.54 19.87
N GLU A 88 -26.91 -0.61 19.75
CA GLU A 88 -26.22 -1.88 19.52
C GLU A 88 -25.67 -1.94 18.08
N PRO A 89 -24.46 -2.53 17.87
CA PRO A 89 -23.82 -2.59 16.56
C PRO A 89 -24.65 -3.30 15.48
N GLY A 90 -25.61 -4.15 15.87
CA GLY A 90 -26.55 -4.79 14.95
C GLY A 90 -27.52 -3.81 14.28
N GLU A 91 -27.90 -2.73 14.95
CA GLU A 91 -28.79 -1.72 14.38
C GLU A 91 -28.12 -0.87 13.30
N LEU A 92 -26.82 -0.58 13.47
CA LEU A 92 -26.02 0.22 12.52
C LEU A 92 -25.99 -0.43 11.13
N VAL A 93 -25.76 -1.75 11.11
CA VAL A 93 -25.68 -2.52 9.87
C VAL A 93 -27.05 -2.53 9.17
N ASN A 94 -28.13 -2.62 9.93
CA ASN A 94 -29.49 -2.59 9.38
C ASN A 94 -29.83 -1.23 8.78
N GLU A 95 -29.45 -0.13 9.43
CA GLU A 95 -29.66 1.24 8.95
C GLU A 95 -28.89 1.52 7.64
N VAL A 96 -27.60 1.16 7.60
CA VAL A 96 -26.75 1.30 6.39
C VAL A 96 -27.32 0.46 5.24
N ARG A 97 -27.77 -0.77 5.55
CA ARG A 97 -28.39 -1.66 4.57
C ARG A 97 -29.68 -1.07 4.02
N ASP A 98 -30.50 -0.45 4.87
CA ASP A 98 -31.76 0.16 4.45
C ASP A 98 -31.53 1.42 3.61
N TYR A 99 -30.58 2.27 4.01
CA TYR A 99 -30.14 3.43 3.22
C TYR A 99 -29.60 3.03 1.85
N ALA A 100 -28.74 2.00 1.78
CA ALA A 100 -28.18 1.49 0.52
C ALA A 100 -29.27 0.98 -0.43
N ARG A 101 -30.36 0.40 0.11
CA ARG A 101 -31.50 -0.06 -0.70
C ARG A 101 -32.37 1.10 -1.19
N ARG A 102 -32.50 2.17 -0.41
CA ARG A 102 -33.26 3.38 -0.77
C ARG A 102 -32.51 4.30 -1.74
N HIS A 103 -31.19 4.35 -1.64
CA HIS A 103 -30.34 5.25 -2.43
C HIS A 103 -29.15 4.51 -3.08
N PRO A 104 -29.39 3.62 -4.06
CA PRO A 104 -28.32 2.79 -4.64
C PRO A 104 -27.24 3.61 -5.36
N GLY A 105 -27.58 4.75 -5.96
CA GLY A 105 -26.61 5.59 -6.70
C GLY A 105 -25.59 6.31 -5.82
N THR A 106 -26.06 6.99 -4.77
CA THR A 106 -25.19 7.73 -3.85
C THR A 106 -24.36 6.79 -2.97
N PHE A 107 -24.92 5.65 -2.57
CA PHE A 107 -24.19 4.64 -1.82
C PHE A 107 -23.01 4.07 -2.64
N LEU A 108 -23.22 3.71 -3.90
CA LEU A 108 -22.13 3.21 -4.76
C LEU A 108 -21.07 4.28 -5.02
N ALA A 109 -21.47 5.52 -5.34
CA ALA A 109 -20.53 6.62 -5.54
C ALA A 109 -19.71 6.91 -4.27
N GLY A 110 -20.38 6.97 -3.11
CA GLY A 110 -19.74 7.15 -1.82
C GLY A 110 -18.82 6.00 -1.45
N ALA A 111 -19.22 4.76 -1.70
CA ALA A 111 -18.42 3.57 -1.42
C ALA A 111 -17.13 3.51 -2.26
N VAL A 112 -17.16 3.98 -3.51
CA VAL A 112 -15.95 4.08 -4.34
C VAL A 112 -14.99 5.11 -3.77
N VAL A 113 -15.49 6.31 -3.44
CA VAL A 113 -14.66 7.38 -2.87
C VAL A 113 -14.09 6.93 -1.53
N ALA A 114 -14.93 6.43 -0.63
CA ALA A 114 -14.51 5.91 0.68
C ALA A 114 -13.53 4.74 0.53
N GLY A 115 -13.79 3.82 -0.39
CA GLY A 115 -12.91 2.68 -0.67
C GLY A 115 -11.54 3.11 -1.18
N LEU A 116 -11.45 4.14 -2.02
CA LEU A 116 -10.17 4.69 -2.48
C LEU A 116 -9.40 5.40 -1.36
N LEU A 117 -10.10 6.13 -0.48
CA LEU A 117 -9.48 6.77 0.68
C LEU A 117 -8.93 5.73 1.66
N VAL A 118 -9.73 4.74 2.03
CA VAL A 118 -9.31 3.64 2.92
C VAL A 118 -8.21 2.81 2.27
N GLY A 119 -8.36 2.43 1.00
CA GLY A 119 -7.36 1.64 0.27
C GLY A 119 -6.02 2.36 0.15
N ARG A 120 -6.02 3.68 -0.04
CA ARG A 120 -4.78 4.48 -0.03
C ARG A 120 -4.20 4.63 1.36
N LEU A 121 -5.03 4.80 2.39
CA LEU A 121 -4.54 4.86 3.77
C LEU A 121 -3.87 3.54 4.18
N THR A 122 -4.47 2.39 3.86
CA THR A 122 -3.86 1.08 4.11
C THR A 122 -2.51 0.94 3.43
N ARG A 123 -2.35 1.47 2.20
CA ARG A 123 -1.06 1.47 1.49
C ARG A 123 -0.02 2.39 2.13
N ASN A 124 -0.43 3.56 2.63
CA ASN A 124 0.47 4.52 3.29
C ASN A 124 0.92 4.03 4.67
N VAL A 125 0.02 3.41 5.44
CA VAL A 125 0.36 2.79 6.73
C VAL A 125 1.32 1.61 6.52
N ALA A 126 1.16 0.84 5.44
CA ALA A 126 2.11 -0.22 5.08
C ALA A 126 3.44 0.31 4.51
N ALA A 127 3.46 1.52 3.93
CA ALA A 127 4.66 2.13 3.33
C ALA A 127 5.49 2.97 4.32
N GLY A 128 4.91 3.41 5.45
CA GLY A 128 5.58 4.22 6.48
C GLY A 128 6.62 3.48 7.33
N GLY A 129 7.17 2.37 6.84
CA GLY A 129 8.19 1.57 7.53
C GLY A 129 9.59 1.66 6.93
N HIS A 130 9.80 2.43 5.85
CA HIS A 130 11.13 2.64 5.25
C HIS A 130 11.45 4.13 5.17
N GLU A 131 11.88 4.68 6.30
CA GLU A 131 12.73 5.87 6.35
C GLU A 131 14.05 5.45 7.00
N GLU A 132 14.89 4.75 6.23
CA GLU A 132 16.33 4.90 6.41
C GLU A 132 16.71 6.23 5.76
N GLY A 133 17.29 7.13 6.56
CA GLY A 133 17.58 8.50 6.19
C GLY A 133 18.43 8.61 4.92
N GLY A 134 17.97 9.44 3.99
CA GLY A 134 18.70 9.82 2.80
C GLY A 134 18.25 11.21 2.34
N GLN A 135 18.73 12.22 3.04
CA GLN A 135 18.69 13.62 2.60
C GLN A 135 19.45 13.71 1.27
N GLY A 136 18.89 14.36 0.26
CA GLY A 136 19.61 14.61 -1.00
C GLY A 136 18.72 15.02 -2.17
N GLU A 137 18.34 16.30 -2.15
CA GLU A 137 18.30 17.23 -3.29
C GLU A 137 17.98 16.73 -4.71
N GLY A 138 17.03 17.42 -5.34
CA GLY A 138 16.73 17.27 -6.75
C GLY A 138 17.88 17.69 -7.67
N GLN A 139 18.15 16.85 -8.68
CA GLN A 139 18.79 17.29 -9.91
C GLN A 139 18.49 16.28 -11.04
N PRO A 140 17.79 16.67 -12.13
CA PRO A 140 17.80 15.89 -13.36
C PRO A 140 18.99 16.36 -14.20
N THR A 141 20.10 15.63 -14.15
CA THR A 141 21.26 15.90 -15.03
C THR A 141 21.52 14.68 -15.89
N GLY A 142 21.14 14.78 -17.16
CA GLY A 142 21.76 13.95 -18.19
C GLY A 142 23.20 14.40 -18.41
N GLN A 143 24.13 13.46 -18.50
CA GLN A 143 25.31 13.49 -19.37
C GLN A 143 26.20 12.28 -19.09
N GLY A 144 26.65 11.65 -20.18
CA GLY A 144 27.51 10.48 -20.14
C GLY A 144 28.91 10.76 -19.59
N SER A 145 29.49 9.74 -18.99
CA SER A 145 30.94 9.58 -18.90
C SER A 145 31.24 8.10 -18.71
N GLN A 146 31.34 7.36 -19.81
CA GLN A 146 32.00 6.07 -19.83
C GLN A 146 33.44 6.32 -20.32
N ARG A 147 34.40 5.71 -19.63
CA ARG A 147 35.81 5.43 -20.02
C ARG A 147 36.89 6.32 -19.39
N ALA A 148 37.53 5.81 -18.35
CA ALA A 148 38.99 5.60 -18.26
C ALA A 148 39.40 5.08 -16.87
N GLY A 149 40.10 3.93 -16.79
CA GLY A 149 40.92 3.59 -15.61
C GLY A 149 41.08 2.10 -15.24
N MET A 150 42.20 1.52 -15.67
CA MET A 150 42.96 0.37 -15.12
C MET A 150 42.48 -1.10 -15.29
N PRO A 151 43.38 -2.02 -15.75
CA PRO A 151 43.20 -3.47 -15.66
C PRO A 151 43.76 -4.04 -14.33
N PRO A 152 43.16 -5.10 -13.74
CA PRO A 152 43.82 -5.85 -12.68
C PRO A 152 44.77 -6.91 -13.26
N GLU A 153 46.05 -6.72 -13.01
CA GLU A 153 47.13 -7.70 -13.09
C GLU A 153 46.98 -8.74 -11.97
N VAL A 154 46.97 -10.04 -12.31
CA VAL A 154 47.31 -11.13 -11.37
C VAL A 154 47.97 -12.28 -12.12
N SER A 155 49.15 -12.67 -11.64
CA SER A 155 49.92 -13.89 -11.94
C SER A 155 50.81 -14.16 -10.72
N PRO A 156 51.43 -15.34 -10.55
CA PRO A 156 50.94 -16.72 -10.71
C PRO A 156 51.16 -17.52 -9.39
N ASP A 157 50.70 -18.78 -9.29
CA ASP A 157 51.57 -19.94 -8.89
C ASP A 157 50.77 -21.25 -8.68
N SER A 158 51.08 -22.20 -9.57
CA SER A 158 51.30 -23.64 -9.45
C SER A 158 50.51 -24.54 -8.48
N GLY A 159 49.88 -25.59 -9.05
CA GLY A 159 49.44 -26.78 -8.32
C GLY A 159 48.74 -27.81 -9.21
N GLN A 160 49.53 -28.58 -9.96
CA GLN A 160 49.16 -29.69 -10.84
C GLN A 160 48.23 -30.76 -10.22
N THR A 161 47.36 -31.39 -11.03
CA THR A 161 47.39 -32.85 -11.36
C THR A 161 46.23 -33.29 -12.29
N ILE A 162 46.59 -33.54 -13.56
CA ILE A 162 46.30 -34.66 -14.49
C ILE A 162 44.91 -35.35 -14.66
N SER A 163 44.42 -35.35 -15.91
CA SER A 163 43.93 -36.50 -16.73
C SER A 163 43.20 -35.95 -17.97
N GLU A 164 43.83 -35.74 -19.14
CA GLU A 164 44.15 -36.73 -20.18
C GLU A 164 42.99 -37.67 -20.58
N ALA A 165 42.34 -37.39 -21.74
CA ALA A 165 42.16 -38.35 -22.84
C ALA A 165 41.23 -37.82 -23.97
N VAL A 166 41.85 -37.60 -25.13
CA VAL A 166 41.40 -37.98 -26.50
C VAL A 166 40.16 -37.32 -27.13
N GLY A 167 40.36 -36.64 -28.27
CA GLY A 167 39.27 -36.24 -29.16
C GLY A 167 39.62 -35.39 -30.40
N THR A 168 40.65 -35.79 -31.16
CA THR A 168 40.82 -35.65 -32.62
C THR A 168 40.52 -34.30 -33.31
N ALA A 169 41.59 -33.59 -33.70
CA ALA A 169 41.57 -32.54 -34.72
C ALA A 169 41.84 -33.13 -36.12
N HIS A 170 41.03 -32.79 -37.12
CA HIS A 170 41.41 -32.89 -38.53
C HIS A 170 40.73 -31.80 -39.38
N VAL A 171 41.48 -30.75 -39.71
CA VAL A 171 41.19 -29.80 -40.81
C VAL A 171 42.42 -29.82 -41.70
N GLN A 172 42.29 -30.41 -42.89
CA GLN A 172 43.33 -30.44 -43.90
C GLN A 172 42.99 -29.41 -44.99
N ARG A 173 43.89 -28.43 -45.11
CA ARG A 173 43.85 -27.30 -46.04
C ARG A 173 44.41 -27.76 -47.39
N ARG A 174 43.70 -27.41 -48.47
CA ARG A 174 44.11 -27.55 -49.88
C ARG A 174 45.48 -26.94 -50.15
N GLU A 175 46.30 -27.63 -50.96
CA GLU A 175 47.07 -26.99 -52.04
C GLU A 175 47.16 -27.93 -53.26
N VAL A 176 47.06 -27.32 -54.44
CA VAL A 176 47.07 -27.93 -55.76
C VAL A 176 48.37 -27.51 -56.44
N ALA A 177 49.12 -28.50 -56.92
CA ALA A 177 50.38 -28.41 -57.69
C ALA A 177 50.14 -27.83 -59.11
N PRO A 178 51.12 -27.67 -60.02
CA PRO A 178 52.30 -28.52 -60.30
C PRO A 178 53.67 -27.90 -60.02
#